data_AF-A0AAD3VR64-F1
#
_entry.id   AF-A0AAD3VR64-F1
#
_cell.length_a   1.000
_cell.length_b   1.000
_cell.length_c   1.000
_cell.angle_alpha   90.00
_cell.angle_beta   90.00
_cell.angle_gamma   90.00
#
_symmetry.space_group_name_H-M   'P 1'
#
loop_
_entity.id
_entity.type
_entity.pdbx_description
1 polymer ?
#
loop_
_entity_poly.entity_id
_entity_poly.type
_entity_poly.pdbx_seq_one_letter_code
_entity_poly.pdbx_strand_id
1 'polypeptide(L)'
;MVDAEKEMQLVTETVTKSLAGADVDVQQVQKLMANILALLRRRGVPTDSTGIIGLTTHVANFISRSRQGVKVDYPTGFENQIPKEDMEIAMEVAEMVTEASGYEIPRPETVLIASHIAAMRLRCQG
;
A
#
# COMPACT_ATOMS: atom_id res chain seq x y z
N MET A 1 -4.75 14.42 10.43
CA MET A 1 -4.19 13.09 10.77
C MET A 1 -5.30 12.23 11.31
N VAL A 2 -5.32 10.94 10.93
CA VAL A 2 -6.31 9.96 11.41
C VAL A 2 -5.73 9.24 12.63
N ASP A 3 -6.55 8.93 13.64
CA ASP A 3 -6.13 8.10 14.76
C ASP A 3 -6.10 6.61 14.39
N ALA A 4 -5.37 5.80 15.17
CA ALA A 4 -5.14 4.39 14.88
C ALA A 4 -6.42 3.53 14.84
N GLU A 5 -7.46 3.89 15.59
CA GLU A 5 -8.73 3.16 15.58
C GLU A 5 -9.43 3.35 14.24
N LYS A 6 -9.55 4.61 13.81
CA LYS A 6 -10.15 4.95 12.52
C LYS A 6 -9.30 4.47 11.34
N GLU A 7 -7.98 4.46 11.45
CA GLU A 7 -7.10 3.83 10.44
C GLU A 7 -7.45 2.35 10.25
N MET A 8 -7.58 1.60 11.35
CA MET A 8 -7.90 0.17 11.29
C MET A 8 -9.31 -0.10 10.80
N GLN A 9 -10.28 0.77 11.12
CA GLN A 9 -11.61 0.72 10.53
C GLN A 9 -11.54 0.84 9.00
N LEU A 10 -10.85 1.88 8.50
CA LEU A 10 -10.69 2.11 7.06
C LEU A 10 -9.99 0.95 6.36
N VAL A 11 -8.94 0.39 6.96
CA VAL A 11 -8.26 -0.81 6.44
C VAL A 11 -9.22 -1.99 6.36
N THR A 12 -9.95 -2.26 7.44
CA THR A 12 -10.90 -3.39 7.51
C THR A 12 -11.96 -3.31 6.43
N GLU A 13 -12.62 -2.15 6.30
CA GLU A 13 -13.64 -1.90 5.29
C GLU A 13 -13.07 -2.00 3.87
N THR A 14 -11.89 -1.39 3.63
CA THR A 14 -11.28 -1.34 2.30
C THR A 14 -10.78 -2.70 1.84
N VAL A 15 -10.11 -3.47 2.70
CA VAL A 15 -9.64 -4.83 2.37
C VAL A 15 -10.82 -5.74 2.08
N THR A 16 -11.85 -5.72 2.94
CA THR A 16 -13.05 -6.56 2.76
C THR A 16 -13.73 -6.27 1.43
N LYS A 17 -13.87 -4.98 1.07
CA LYS A 17 -14.46 -4.57 -0.19
C LYS A 17 -13.58 -4.95 -1.39
N SER A 18 -12.28 -4.71 -1.32
CA SER A 18 -11.35 -4.93 -2.45
C SER A 18 -11.12 -6.41 -2.75
N LEU A 19 -11.21 -7.27 -1.74
CA LEU A 19 -11.02 -8.71 -1.84
C LEU A 19 -12.35 -9.49 -1.87
N ALA A 20 -13.48 -8.82 -2.04
CA ALA A 20 -14.78 -9.48 -2.10
C ALA A 20 -14.82 -10.52 -3.23
N GLY A 21 -14.98 -11.79 -2.87
CA GLY A 21 -14.97 -12.91 -3.83
C GLY A 21 -13.58 -13.34 -4.31
N ALA A 22 -12.50 -12.74 -3.81
CA ALA A 22 -11.14 -13.21 -4.06
C ALA A 22 -10.80 -14.36 -3.10
N ASP A 23 -10.08 -15.35 -3.60
CA ASP A 23 -9.50 -16.42 -2.78
C ASP A 23 -8.24 -15.89 -2.05
N VAL A 24 -8.37 -14.90 -1.17
CA VAL A 24 -7.25 -14.29 -0.44
C VAL A 24 -7.62 -14.21 1.04
N ASP A 25 -6.66 -14.49 1.92
CA ASP A 25 -6.85 -14.35 3.36
C ASP A 25 -6.95 -12.86 3.75
N VAL A 26 -8.20 -12.41 3.96
CA VAL A 26 -8.52 -11.03 4.35
C VAL A 26 -7.83 -10.62 5.65
N GLN A 27 -7.72 -11.52 6.63
CA GLN A 27 -7.10 -11.19 7.92
C GLN A 27 -5.60 -11.02 7.78
N GLN A 28 -4.95 -11.84 6.95
CA GLN A 28 -3.54 -11.69 6.63
C GLN A 28 -3.25 -10.34 5.96
N VAL A 29 -4.07 -9.92 4.99
CA VAL A 29 -3.91 -8.62 4.31
C VAL A 29 -4.19 -7.45 5.26
N GLN A 30 -5.18 -7.56 6.15
CA GLN A 30 -5.43 -6.55 7.19
C GLN A 30 -4.21 -6.39 8.12
N LYS A 31 -3.59 -7.50 8.53
CA LYS A 31 -2.39 -7.48 9.38
C LYS A 31 -1.19 -6.87 8.64
N LEU A 32 -0.99 -7.21 7.37
CA LEU A 32 0.03 -6.60 6.51
C LEU A 32 -0.16 -5.08 6.44
N MET A 33 -1.39 -4.62 6.19
CA MET A 33 -1.69 -3.19 6.13
C MET A 33 -1.47 -2.49 7.46
N ALA A 34 -1.83 -3.11 8.59
CA ALA A 34 -1.53 -2.56 9.92
C ALA A 34 -0.01 -2.36 10.14
N ASN A 35 0.80 -3.32 9.68
CA ASN A 35 2.26 -3.22 9.75
C ASN A 35 2.79 -2.11 8.82
N ILE A 36 2.24 -1.97 7.61
CA ILE A 36 2.59 -0.90 6.67
C ILE A 36 2.28 0.46 7.28
N LEU A 37 1.08 0.66 7.85
CA LEU A 37 0.74 1.92 8.51
C LEU A 37 1.65 2.20 9.73
N ALA A 38 2.03 1.16 10.47
CA ALA A 38 3.02 1.30 11.54
C ALA A 38 4.40 1.73 11.03
N LEU A 39 4.84 1.21 9.87
CA LEU A 39 6.06 1.66 9.20
C LEU A 39 5.94 3.14 8.81
N LEU A 40 4.85 3.53 8.14
CA LEU A 40 4.61 4.93 7.75
C LEU A 40 4.71 5.88 8.94
N ARG A 41 4.10 5.52 10.07
CA ARG A 41 4.20 6.29 11.33
C ARG A 41 5.64 6.40 11.83
N ARG A 42 6.39 5.30 11.89
CA ARG A 42 7.80 5.31 12.32
C ARG A 42 8.67 6.17 11.42
N ARG A 43 8.34 6.25 10.14
CA ARG A 43 9.02 7.08 9.13
C ARG A 43 8.49 8.51 9.07
N GLY A 44 7.55 8.90 9.94
CA GLY A 44 7.00 10.25 10.00
C GLY A 44 6.13 10.63 8.80
N VAL A 45 5.63 9.64 8.04
CA VAL A 45 4.68 9.88 6.95
C VAL A 45 3.31 10.18 7.56
N PRO A 46 2.72 11.37 7.33
CA PRO A 46 1.38 11.67 7.80
C PRO A 46 0.36 10.84 7.02
N THR A 47 -0.66 10.35 7.72
CA THR A 47 -1.76 9.59 7.13
C THR A 47 -3.06 10.38 7.14
N ASP A 48 -3.82 10.23 6.06
CA ASP A 48 -5.18 10.74 5.89
C ASP A 48 -6.09 9.62 5.37
N SER A 49 -7.41 9.76 5.53
CA SER A 49 -8.36 8.70 5.14
C SER A 49 -8.25 8.32 3.67
N THR A 50 -8.07 9.30 2.77
CA THR A 50 -7.95 9.08 1.32
C THR A 50 -6.68 8.31 1.01
N GLY A 51 -5.58 8.67 1.67
CA GLY A 51 -4.30 7.96 1.57
C GLY A 51 -4.41 6.51 1.98
N ILE A 52 -5.00 6.26 3.15
CA ILE A 52 -5.17 4.90 3.68
C ILE A 52 -6.01 4.05 2.75
N ILE A 53 -7.17 4.57 2.30
CA ILE A 53 -8.05 3.86 1.36
C ILE A 53 -7.28 3.55 0.06
N GLY A 54 -6.60 4.54 -0.51
CA GLY A 54 -5.87 4.40 -1.77
C GLY A 54 -4.77 3.34 -1.70
N LEU A 55 -3.88 3.44 -0.71
CA LEU A 55 -2.78 2.49 -0.53
C LEU A 55 -3.30 1.08 -0.20
N THR A 56 -4.31 0.97 0.66
CA THR A 56 -4.93 -0.32 1.01
C THR A 56 -5.54 -0.99 -0.21
N THR A 57 -6.28 -0.23 -1.02
CA THR A 57 -6.89 -0.73 -2.26
C THR A 57 -5.82 -1.22 -3.22
N HIS A 58 -4.75 -0.45 -3.38
CA HIS A 58 -3.65 -0.79 -4.28
C HIS A 58 -2.96 -2.10 -3.88
N VAL A 59 -2.56 -2.23 -2.61
CA VAL A 59 -1.90 -3.44 -2.08
C VAL A 59 -2.82 -4.66 -2.13
N ALA A 60 -4.08 -4.51 -1.69
CA ALA A 60 -5.04 -5.62 -1.71
C ALA A 60 -5.28 -6.13 -3.14
N ASN A 61 -5.46 -5.22 -4.10
CA ASN A 61 -5.67 -5.58 -5.49
C ASN A 61 -4.41 -6.20 -6.12
N PHE A 62 -3.21 -5.71 -5.78
CA PHE A 62 -1.97 -6.33 -6.24
C PHE A 62 -1.87 -7.80 -5.79
N ILE A 63 -2.14 -8.09 -4.51
CA ILE A 63 -2.11 -9.46 -3.97
C ILE A 63 -3.16 -10.33 -4.66
N SER A 64 -4.38 -9.82 -4.82
CA SER A 64 -5.47 -10.53 -5.50
C SER A 64 -5.11 -10.89 -6.95
N ARG A 65 -4.59 -9.93 -7.72
CA ARG A 65 -4.14 -10.14 -9.11
C ARG A 65 -2.97 -11.13 -9.19
N SER A 66 -2.01 -11.01 -8.29
CA SER A 66 -0.82 -11.87 -8.27
C SER A 66 -1.20 -13.33 -8.05
N ARG A 67 -2.16 -13.60 -7.16
CA ARG A 67 -2.70 -14.96 -6.95
C ARG A 67 -3.43 -15.52 -8.16
N GLN A 68 -4.04 -14.66 -8.98
CA GLN A 68 -4.68 -15.05 -10.23
C GLN A 68 -3.68 -15.25 -11.39
N GLY A 69 -2.38 -15.02 -11.16
CA GLY A 69 -1.35 -15.06 -12.20
C GLY A 69 -1.42 -13.89 -13.19
N VAL A 70 -2.17 -12.84 -12.86
CA VAL A 70 -2.30 -11.65 -13.70
C VAL A 70 -1.09 -10.76 -13.50
N LYS A 71 -0.19 -10.73 -14.49
CA LYS A 71 0.89 -9.75 -14.54
C LYS A 71 0.38 -8.45 -15.11
N VAL A 72 0.57 -7.34 -14.38
CA VAL A 72 0.29 -6.01 -14.90
C VAL A 72 1.61 -5.33 -15.22
N ASP A 73 1.83 -5.06 -16.50
CA ASP A 73 2.98 -4.30 -16.98
C ASP A 73 2.61 -2.82 -16.94
N TYR A 74 3.25 -2.06 -16.05
CA TYR A 74 3.07 -0.62 -15.96
C TYR A 74 4.30 0.09 -16.51
N PRO A 75 4.18 0.89 -17.60
CA PRO A 75 5.26 1.76 -18.01
C PRO A 75 5.37 2.93 -17.03
N THR A 76 6.28 2.87 -16.07
CA THR A 76 6.49 3.97 -15.12
C THR A 76 7.48 4.99 -15.66
N GLY A 77 6.95 6.07 -16.25
CA GLY A 77 7.74 7.21 -16.73
C GLY A 77 8.00 8.32 -15.70
N PHE A 78 7.50 8.18 -14.46
CA PHE A 78 7.49 9.23 -13.45
C PHE A 78 8.33 8.92 -12.21
N GLU A 79 9.11 7.83 -12.21
CA GLU A 79 9.94 7.42 -11.07
C GLU A 79 10.89 8.55 -10.61
N ASN A 80 11.47 9.30 -11.54
CA ASN A 80 12.34 10.45 -11.25
C ASN A 80 11.63 11.61 -10.53
N GLN A 81 10.30 11.61 -10.46
CA GLN A 81 9.49 12.63 -9.77
C GLN A 81 9.16 12.22 -8.34
N ILE A 82 9.45 10.98 -7.94
CA ILE A 82 9.17 10.49 -6.60
C ILE A 82 10.34 10.88 -5.66
N PRO A 83 10.05 11.49 -4.49
CA PRO A 83 11.07 11.74 -3.50
C PRO A 83 11.82 10.47 -3.10
N LYS A 84 13.14 10.55 -2.98
CA LYS A 84 13.99 9.39 -2.65
C LYS A 84 13.54 8.68 -1.37
N GLU A 85 13.17 9.44 -0.35
CA GLU A 85 12.67 8.89 0.92
C GLU A 85 11.39 8.06 0.74
N ASP A 86 10.47 8.51 -0.12
CA ASP A 86 9.21 7.78 -0.36
C ASP A 86 9.46 6.50 -1.18
N MET A 87 10.46 6.51 -2.07
CA MET A 87 10.93 5.29 -2.74
C MET A 87 11.56 4.30 -1.75
N GLU A 88 12.36 4.78 -0.79
CA GLU A 88 12.94 3.93 0.27
C GLU A 88 11.85 3.24 1.09
N ILE A 89 10.84 4.00 1.53
CA ILE A 89 9.71 3.44 2.28
C ILE A 89 8.92 2.45 1.41
N ALA A 90 8.71 2.75 0.13
CA ALA A 90 8.01 1.85 -0.77
C ALA A 90 8.75 0.54 -1.02
N MET A 91 10.08 0.55 -1.03
CA MET A 91 10.89 -0.67 -1.12
C MET A 91 10.72 -1.54 0.14
N GLU A 92 10.74 -0.94 1.34
CA GLU A 92 10.45 -1.66 2.59
C GLU A 92 9.01 -2.25 2.57
N VAL A 93 8.03 -1.49 2.07
CA VAL A 93 6.66 -2.00 1.88
C VAL A 93 6.64 -3.17 0.90
N ALA A 94 7.35 -3.08 -0.22
CA ALA A 94 7.42 -4.15 -1.22
C ALA A 94 8.01 -5.45 -0.65
N GLU A 95 9.03 -5.35 0.19
CA GLU A 95 9.59 -6.48 0.94
C GLU A 95 8.54 -7.10 1.87
N MET A 96 7.83 -6.29 2.66
CA MET A 96 6.77 -6.76 3.55
C MET A 96 5.63 -7.48 2.81
N VAL A 97 5.22 -6.98 1.64
CA VAL A 97 4.20 -7.66 0.83
C VAL A 97 4.74 -8.98 0.27
N THR A 98 5.99 -8.99 -0.19
CA THR A 98 6.63 -10.20 -0.72
C THR A 98 6.72 -11.28 0.36
N GLU A 99 7.15 -10.92 1.57
CA GLU A 99 7.21 -11.82 2.73
C GLU A 99 5.83 -12.35 3.13
N ALA A 100 4.81 -11.50 3.13
CA ALA A 100 3.47 -11.88 3.56
C ALA A 100 2.71 -12.73 2.52
N SER A 101 2.92 -12.47 1.23
CA SER A 101 2.13 -13.05 0.15
C SER A 101 2.86 -14.10 -0.69
N GLY A 102 4.20 -14.10 -0.65
CA GLY A 102 5.06 -14.93 -1.50
C GLY A 102 5.22 -14.42 -2.94
N TYR A 103 4.62 -13.27 -3.29
CA TYR A 103 4.71 -12.68 -4.63
C TYR A 103 5.67 -11.50 -4.65
N GLU A 104 6.68 -11.56 -5.52
CA GLU A 104 7.59 -10.44 -5.74
C GLU A 104 6.84 -9.23 -6.30
N ILE A 105 7.03 -8.07 -5.67
CA ILE A 105 6.53 -6.80 -6.19
C ILE A 105 7.48 -6.31 -7.30
N PRO A 106 7.02 -6.17 -8.54
CA PRO A 106 7.84 -5.64 -9.62
C PRO A 106 8.09 -4.13 -9.42
N ARG A 107 9.22 -3.63 -9.92
CA ARG A 107 9.64 -2.22 -9.76
C ARG A 107 8.53 -1.20 -10.08
N PRO A 108 7.73 -1.34 -11.17
CA PRO A 108 6.63 -0.41 -11.44
C PRO A 108 5.59 -0.31 -10.33
N GLU A 109 5.25 -1.43 -9.68
CA GLU A 109 4.31 -1.45 -8.54
C GLU A 109 4.95 -0.81 -7.30
N THR A 110 6.26 -0.98 -7.09
CA THR A 110 7.00 -0.24 -6.04
C THR A 110 6.93 1.27 -6.26
N VAL A 111 7.08 1.75 -7.51
CA VAL A 111 6.96 3.18 -7.85
C VAL A 111 5.53 3.69 -7.59
N LEU A 112 4.51 2.88 -7.87
CA LEU A 112 3.12 3.23 -7.56
C LEU A 112 2.85 3.31 -6.05
N ILE A 113 3.37 2.37 -5.26
CA ILE A 113 3.32 2.44 -3.79
C ILE A 113 3.97 3.74 -3.29
N ALA A 114 5.15 4.08 -3.82
CA ALA A 114 5.84 5.32 -3.47
C ALA A 114 5.03 6.57 -3.82
N SER A 115 4.33 6.55 -4.96
CA SER A 115 3.44 7.65 -5.36
C SER A 115 2.27 7.84 -4.38
N HIS A 116 1.72 6.75 -3.83
CA HIS A 116 0.69 6.84 -2.78
C HIS A 116 1.23 7.52 -1.52
N ILE A 117 2.45 7.17 -1.10
CA ILE A 117 3.13 7.75 0.08
C ILE A 117 3.40 9.25 -0.14
N ALA A 118 3.99 9.60 -1.28
CA ALA A 118 4.25 10.99 -1.64
C ALA A 118 2.96 11.84 -1.66
N ALA A 119 1.87 11.27 -2.20
CA ALA A 119 0.59 11.95 -2.23
C ALA A 119 -0.01 12.18 -0.83
N MET A 120 0.22 11.28 0.14
CA MET A 120 -0.18 11.52 1.54
C MET A 120 0.56 12.71 2.14
N ARG A 121 1.88 12.78 1.95
CA ARG A 121 2.70 13.91 2.41
C ARG A 121 2.18 15.22 1.85
N LEU A 122 1.92 15.28 0.54
CA LEU A 122 1.42 16.48 -0.12
C LEU A 122 0.04 16.92 0.40
N ARG A 123 -0.87 15.98 0.67
CA ARG A 123 -2.21 16.31 1.20
C ARG A 123 -2.18 16.79 2.66
N CYS A 124 -1.23 16.32 3.44
CA CYS A 124 -1.09 16.71 4.85
C CYS A 124 -0.17 17.91 5.09
N GLN A 125 0.39 18.51 4.03
CA GLN A 125 1.21 19.72 4.10
C GLN A 125 0.40 21.04 4.03
N GLY A 126 -0.94 20.97 4.13
CA GLY A 126 -1.85 22.11 4.15
C GLY A 126 -2.57 22.28 5.49
#